data_AF-A0A7T8BA41-F1
#
_entry.id   AF-A0A7T8BA41-F1
#
_cell.length_a   1.000
_cell.length_b   1.000
_cell.length_c   1.000
_cell.angle_alpha   90.00
_cell.angle_beta   90.00
_cell.angle_gamma   90.00
#
_symmetry.space_group_name_H-M   'P 1'
#
loop_
_entity.id
_entity.type
_entity.pdbx_description
1 polymer ?
#
loop_
_entity_poly.entity_id
_entity_poly.type
_entity_poly.pdbx_seq_one_letter_code
_entity_poly.pdbx_strand_id
1 'polypeptide(L)'
;MITYKAFELHTHTLNSDGRFTPEELCRSAAAFLYDGIALTDHNTMAGLDHITPKLMSETVPVIPGIEWTTFFGHMVVLGADRYVDWRFAVPDTIDTYLAQIKEARGVAGIAHPFSVGSPMCTGCHWDFNVGNWENVSYIEVWSEPFPHSEFKNDLAFRWWTDLLNQGHRLAATSGRDWHGPDKRDVLTTATYLGLEEGQITSETVKDALRGGRSFVTCGPLLNFLVTEGDSSYGPGETVSPGEYTIFAAADESRRRSVWERFNIKTREIAVVHNGETAARITCDGSGGGDVAVALSEGWVRAEVYGDYLEEKNKLLAFSSPVYVR
;
A
#
# COMPACT_ATOMS: atom_id res chain seq x y z
N MET A 1 -7.85 -12.17 15.81
CA MET A 1 -6.43 -11.73 15.90
C MET A 1 -6.03 -11.20 14.53
N ILE A 2 -5.38 -10.03 14.46
CA ILE A 2 -4.89 -9.47 13.19
C ILE A 2 -3.58 -10.16 12.79
N THR A 3 -3.43 -10.51 11.51
CA THR A 3 -2.19 -11.04 10.94
C THR A 3 -1.87 -10.31 9.65
N TYR A 4 -0.63 -9.83 9.52
CA TYR A 4 -0.19 -9.12 8.34
C TYR A 4 0.23 -10.07 7.22
N LYS A 5 -0.29 -9.80 6.01
CA LYS A 5 -0.03 -10.58 4.79
C LYS A 5 0.48 -9.66 3.68
N ALA A 6 1.48 -10.11 2.94
CA ALA A 6 2.13 -9.33 1.88
C ALA A 6 1.31 -9.38 0.58
N PHE A 7 1.02 -8.23 -0.01
CA PHE A 7 0.30 -8.09 -1.27
C PHE A 7 1.07 -7.27 -2.30
N GLU A 8 0.86 -7.67 -3.55
CA GLU A 8 1.00 -6.80 -4.72
C GLU A 8 -0.41 -6.44 -5.20
N LEU A 9 -0.77 -5.16 -5.09
CA LEU A 9 -2.15 -4.71 -5.33
C LEU A 9 -2.37 -4.10 -6.72
N HIS A 10 -1.33 -4.06 -7.56
CA HIS A 10 -1.40 -3.40 -8.85
C HIS A 10 -0.68 -4.23 -9.92
N THR A 11 -1.44 -5.00 -10.71
CA THR A 11 -0.90 -5.95 -11.68
C THR A 11 -1.70 -6.02 -12.98
N HIS A 12 -1.00 -6.32 -14.07
CA HIS A 12 -1.55 -6.38 -15.41
C HIS A 12 -1.22 -7.68 -16.13
N THR A 13 -2.12 -8.12 -17.00
CA THR A 13 -2.01 -9.34 -17.80
C THR A 13 -2.18 -9.01 -19.28
N LEU A 14 -2.10 -10.05 -20.12
CA LEU A 14 -2.41 -9.99 -21.55
C LEU A 14 -3.86 -9.54 -21.86
N ASN A 15 -4.72 -9.40 -20.85
CA ASN A 15 -6.09 -8.89 -21.03
C ASN A 15 -6.14 -7.35 -21.09
N SER A 16 -5.03 -6.67 -20.79
CA SER A 16 -4.83 -5.25 -21.02
C SER A 16 -3.53 -5.01 -21.80
N ASP A 17 -2.48 -4.51 -21.17
CA ASP A 17 -1.17 -4.24 -21.78
C ASP A 17 0.00 -4.95 -21.05
N GLY A 18 -0.33 -5.82 -20.09
CA GLY A 18 0.62 -6.71 -19.45
C GLY A 18 1.15 -7.80 -20.39
N ARG A 19 2.18 -8.51 -19.94
CA ARG A 19 2.87 -9.58 -20.67
C ARG A 19 2.75 -10.95 -20.00
N PHE A 20 2.09 -11.02 -18.86
CA PHE A 20 1.76 -12.28 -18.20
C PHE A 20 0.40 -12.79 -18.66
N THR A 21 0.27 -14.09 -18.85
CA THR A 21 -1.04 -14.74 -18.64
C THR A 21 -1.45 -14.60 -17.17
N PRO A 22 -2.75 -14.63 -16.83
CA PRO A 22 -3.19 -14.61 -15.43
C PRO A 22 -2.55 -15.73 -14.58
N GLU A 23 -2.30 -16.90 -15.16
CA GLU A 23 -1.59 -17.99 -14.49
C GLU A 23 -0.12 -17.66 -14.21
N GLU A 24 0.62 -17.16 -15.21
CA GLU A 24 2.03 -16.77 -15.04
C GLU A 24 2.19 -15.67 -13.99
N LEU A 25 1.26 -14.72 -13.94
CA LEU A 25 1.23 -13.68 -12.92
C LEU A 25 1.09 -14.29 -11.52
N CYS A 26 0.12 -15.19 -11.32
CA CYS A 26 -0.10 -15.84 -10.02
C CYS A 26 1.13 -16.67 -9.58
N ARG A 27 1.74 -17.42 -10.51
CA ARG A 27 2.98 -18.18 -10.24
C ARG A 27 4.16 -17.26 -9.92
N SER A 28 4.28 -16.15 -10.62
CA SER A 28 5.33 -15.16 -10.37
C SER A 28 5.13 -14.50 -9.01
N ALA A 29 3.90 -14.17 -8.63
CA ALA A 29 3.59 -13.61 -7.33
C ALA A 29 3.97 -14.56 -6.18
N ALA A 30 3.64 -15.86 -6.32
CA ALA A 30 4.07 -16.89 -5.37
C ALA A 30 5.60 -16.98 -5.26
N ALA A 31 6.33 -16.90 -6.39
CA ALA A 31 7.79 -16.92 -6.42
C ALA A 31 8.42 -15.68 -5.75
N PHE A 32 7.75 -14.52 -5.82
CA PHE A 32 8.13 -13.30 -5.09
C PHE A 32 7.63 -13.28 -3.64
N LEU A 33 7.10 -14.40 -3.14
CA LEU A 33 6.66 -14.58 -1.75
C LEU A 33 5.58 -13.57 -1.33
N TYR A 34 4.74 -13.12 -2.25
CA TYR A 34 3.49 -12.47 -1.90
C TYR A 34 2.51 -13.50 -1.34
N ASP A 35 1.73 -13.11 -0.34
CA ASP A 35 0.66 -13.93 0.22
C ASP A 35 -0.63 -13.85 -0.61
N GLY A 36 -0.81 -12.77 -1.38
CA GLY A 36 -1.93 -12.56 -2.29
C GLY A 36 -1.64 -11.43 -3.29
N ILE A 37 -2.46 -11.32 -4.33
CA ILE A 37 -2.37 -10.23 -5.31
C ILE A 37 -3.74 -9.65 -5.65
N ALA A 38 -3.79 -8.47 -6.25
CA ALA A 38 -4.96 -7.99 -6.95
C ALA A 38 -4.71 -7.99 -8.47
N LEU A 39 -5.67 -8.52 -9.24
CA LEU A 39 -5.63 -8.45 -10.71
C LEU A 39 -6.41 -7.21 -11.15
N THR A 40 -5.72 -6.26 -11.80
CA THR A 40 -6.23 -4.90 -12.00
C THR A 40 -6.01 -4.42 -13.43
N ASP A 41 -6.23 -5.30 -14.41
CA ASP A 41 -6.10 -4.97 -15.84
C ASP A 41 -6.81 -3.65 -16.19
N HIS A 42 -6.18 -2.85 -17.07
CA HIS A 42 -6.74 -1.57 -17.48
C HIS A 42 -8.15 -1.70 -18.04
N ASN A 43 -9.10 -1.07 -17.35
CA ASN A 43 -10.47 -0.89 -17.78
C ASN A 43 -11.25 -2.18 -18.12
N THR A 44 -10.76 -3.34 -17.67
CA THR A 44 -11.39 -4.64 -17.90
C THR A 44 -11.19 -5.58 -16.71
N MET A 45 -12.12 -6.52 -16.56
CA MET A 45 -12.04 -7.62 -15.58
C MET A 45 -11.93 -8.98 -16.26
N ALA A 46 -11.75 -9.01 -17.59
CA ALA A 46 -11.72 -10.25 -18.37
C ALA A 46 -10.65 -11.25 -17.91
N GLY A 47 -9.53 -10.75 -17.37
CA GLY A 47 -8.49 -11.61 -16.81
C GLY A 47 -8.96 -12.50 -15.65
N LEU A 48 -10.02 -12.11 -14.93
CA LEU A 48 -10.58 -12.88 -13.81
C LEU A 48 -11.23 -14.20 -14.25
N ASP A 49 -11.69 -14.31 -15.51
CA ASP A 49 -12.28 -15.56 -16.03
C ASP A 49 -11.27 -16.73 -16.02
N HIS A 50 -9.97 -16.42 -15.98
CA HIS A 50 -8.88 -17.39 -15.90
C HIS A 50 -8.50 -17.77 -14.46
N ILE A 51 -9.02 -17.06 -13.46
CA ILE A 51 -8.69 -17.26 -12.05
C ILE A 51 -9.64 -18.31 -11.45
N THR A 52 -9.13 -19.53 -11.30
CA THR A 52 -9.90 -20.65 -10.72
C THR A 52 -9.53 -20.88 -9.25
N PRO A 53 -10.44 -21.48 -8.44
CA PRO A 53 -10.10 -21.91 -7.08
C PRO A 53 -8.86 -22.81 -7.03
N LYS A 54 -8.68 -23.67 -8.05
CA LYS A 54 -7.50 -24.53 -8.18
C LYS A 54 -6.23 -23.71 -8.36
N LEU A 55 -6.22 -22.76 -9.30
CA LEU A 55 -5.07 -21.88 -9.52
C LEU A 55 -4.68 -21.14 -8.24
N MET A 56 -5.66 -20.53 -7.55
CA MET A 56 -5.40 -19.83 -6.29
C MET A 56 -4.83 -20.76 -5.21
N SER A 57 -5.33 -22.00 -5.10
CA SER A 57 -4.82 -22.98 -4.12
C SER A 57 -3.41 -23.49 -4.44
N GLU A 58 -3.01 -23.49 -5.70
CA GLU A 58 -1.68 -23.90 -6.16
C GLU A 58 -0.65 -22.76 -6.17
N THR A 59 -1.11 -21.50 -6.06
CA THR A 59 -0.28 -20.30 -6.17
C THR A 59 -0.60 -19.32 -5.04
N VAL A 60 -1.37 -18.27 -5.31
CA VAL A 60 -1.78 -17.24 -4.36
C VAL A 60 -3.25 -16.87 -4.58
N PRO A 61 -3.99 -16.49 -3.52
CA PRO A 61 -5.29 -15.84 -3.67
C PRO A 61 -5.21 -14.57 -4.52
N VAL A 62 -6.23 -14.35 -5.35
CA VAL A 62 -6.36 -13.18 -6.22
C VAL A 62 -7.58 -12.38 -5.81
N ILE A 63 -7.39 -11.09 -5.56
CA ILE A 63 -8.44 -10.14 -5.28
C ILE A 63 -8.91 -9.56 -6.61
N PRO A 64 -10.22 -9.63 -6.93
CA PRO A 64 -10.76 -9.09 -8.16
C PRO A 64 -10.68 -7.57 -8.13
N GLY A 65 -10.17 -6.98 -9.21
CA GLY A 65 -10.03 -5.55 -9.35
C GLY A 65 -10.01 -5.11 -10.80
N ILE A 66 -9.88 -3.80 -10.98
CA ILE A 66 -9.78 -3.11 -12.26
C ILE A 66 -9.00 -1.82 -12.02
N GLU A 67 -8.03 -1.51 -12.87
CA GLU A 67 -7.48 -0.16 -12.90
C GLU A 67 -8.31 0.69 -13.86
N TRP A 68 -8.91 1.74 -13.34
CA TRP A 68 -9.49 2.78 -14.15
C TRP A 68 -8.39 3.62 -14.76
N THR A 69 -8.25 3.55 -16.07
CA THR A 69 -7.30 4.35 -16.82
C THR A 69 -8.06 5.41 -17.57
N THR A 70 -8.01 6.64 -17.04
CA THR A 70 -8.68 7.82 -17.60
C THR A 70 -7.66 8.78 -18.19
N PHE A 71 -8.11 9.93 -18.71
CA PHE A 71 -7.19 10.99 -19.14
C PHE A 71 -6.64 11.85 -17.99
N PHE A 72 -7.18 11.70 -16.78
CA PHE A 72 -6.98 12.62 -15.65
C PHE A 72 -6.46 11.92 -14.38
N GLY A 73 -6.04 10.67 -14.49
CA GLY A 73 -5.62 9.88 -13.33
C GLY A 73 -5.97 8.42 -13.51
N HIS A 74 -5.17 7.57 -12.86
CA HIS A 74 -5.46 6.16 -12.72
C HIS A 74 -5.96 5.84 -11.30
N MET A 75 -6.90 4.91 -11.20
CA MET A 75 -7.50 4.52 -9.92
C MET A 75 -7.71 3.01 -9.89
N VAL A 76 -7.14 2.33 -8.91
CA VAL A 76 -7.35 0.91 -8.68
C VAL A 76 -8.63 0.72 -7.87
N VAL A 77 -9.60 0.00 -8.43
CA VAL A 77 -10.85 -0.35 -7.77
C VAL A 77 -10.86 -1.83 -7.46
N LEU A 78 -10.99 -2.20 -6.18
CA LEU A 78 -10.96 -3.60 -5.74
C LEU A 78 -12.30 -4.06 -5.16
N GLY A 79 -12.69 -5.29 -5.51
CA GLY A 79 -13.78 -6.04 -4.89
C GLY A 79 -15.15 -5.37 -4.96
N ALA A 80 -15.43 -4.64 -6.04
CA ALA A 80 -16.75 -4.08 -6.33
C ALA A 80 -17.70 -5.16 -6.84
N ASP A 81 -18.93 -5.18 -6.33
CA ASP A 81 -19.97 -6.17 -6.66
C ASP A 81 -20.59 -5.96 -8.04
N ARG A 82 -20.40 -4.75 -8.61
CA ARG A 82 -20.84 -4.39 -9.95
C ARG A 82 -19.83 -3.45 -10.60
N TYR A 83 -19.78 -3.48 -11.92
CA TYR A 83 -19.02 -2.51 -12.69
C TYR A 83 -19.55 -1.09 -12.45
N VAL A 84 -18.63 -0.14 -12.32
CA VAL A 84 -18.90 1.30 -12.27
C VAL A 84 -18.22 1.92 -13.49
N ASP A 85 -18.97 2.67 -14.28
CA ASP A 85 -18.53 3.13 -15.60
C ASP A 85 -17.66 4.39 -15.48
N TRP A 86 -16.36 4.24 -15.73
CA TRP A 86 -15.35 5.28 -15.58
C TRP A 86 -15.26 6.25 -16.76
N ARG A 87 -15.85 5.90 -17.91
CA ARG A 87 -15.57 6.56 -19.21
C ARG A 87 -15.94 8.05 -19.26
N PHE A 88 -16.83 8.47 -18.37
CA PHE A 88 -17.33 9.84 -18.31
C PHE A 88 -16.79 10.61 -17.09
N ALA A 89 -15.92 9.99 -16.29
CA ALA A 89 -15.27 10.67 -15.19
C ALA A 89 -14.32 11.76 -15.72
N VAL A 90 -14.60 12.99 -15.30
CA VAL A 90 -13.77 14.19 -15.53
C VAL A 90 -13.39 14.82 -14.19
N PRO A 91 -12.38 15.72 -14.13
CA PRO A 91 -11.79 16.19 -12.87
C PRO A 91 -12.77 16.56 -11.76
N ASP A 92 -13.83 17.30 -12.09
CA ASP A 92 -14.80 17.84 -11.12
C ASP A 92 -15.98 16.89 -10.81
N THR A 93 -15.97 15.67 -11.34
CA THR A 93 -17.07 14.70 -11.18
C THR A 93 -16.67 13.45 -10.39
N ILE A 94 -15.40 13.33 -10.02
CA ILE A 94 -14.84 12.09 -9.43
C ILE A 94 -15.59 11.63 -8.19
N ASP A 95 -16.09 12.54 -7.35
CA ASP A 95 -16.84 12.21 -6.13
C ASP A 95 -18.12 11.42 -6.41
N THR A 96 -18.78 11.68 -7.55
CA THR A 96 -19.96 10.92 -7.99
C THR A 96 -19.60 9.47 -8.24
N TYR A 97 -18.44 9.22 -8.85
CA TYR A 97 -17.95 7.88 -9.17
C TYR A 97 -17.40 7.15 -7.94
N LEU A 98 -16.67 7.86 -7.07
CA LEU A 98 -16.23 7.33 -5.78
C LEU A 98 -17.42 6.88 -4.91
N ALA A 99 -18.50 7.66 -4.88
CA ALA A 99 -19.74 7.26 -4.21
C ALA A 99 -20.35 5.99 -4.84
N GLN A 100 -20.39 5.89 -6.18
CA GLN A 100 -20.89 4.70 -6.86
C GLN A 100 -20.02 3.45 -6.61
N ILE A 101 -18.70 3.59 -6.47
CA ILE A 101 -17.78 2.50 -6.11
C ILE A 101 -18.10 2.02 -4.69
N LYS A 102 -18.31 2.94 -3.75
CA LYS A 102 -18.70 2.63 -2.38
C LYS A 102 -20.07 1.93 -2.33
N GLU A 103 -21.07 2.40 -3.09
CA GLU A 103 -22.37 1.73 -3.23
C GLU A 103 -22.25 0.33 -3.82
N ALA A 104 -21.32 0.13 -4.75
CA ALA A 104 -20.93 -1.18 -5.27
C ALA A 104 -20.08 -2.00 -4.30
N ARG A 105 -19.93 -1.56 -3.04
CA ARG A 105 -19.14 -2.21 -1.98
C ARG A 105 -17.66 -2.41 -2.32
N GLY A 106 -17.13 -1.70 -3.31
CA GLY A 106 -15.72 -1.69 -3.67
C GLY A 106 -14.90 -0.73 -2.80
N VAL A 107 -13.59 -0.78 -2.96
CA VAL A 107 -12.65 0.23 -2.44
C VAL A 107 -11.95 0.91 -3.60
N ALA A 108 -11.73 2.20 -3.47
CA ALA A 108 -11.04 3.02 -4.46
C ALA A 108 -9.67 3.43 -3.93
N GLY A 109 -8.63 3.20 -4.72
CA GLY A 109 -7.27 3.66 -4.42
C GLY A 109 -6.67 4.45 -5.57
N ILE A 110 -6.08 5.59 -5.24
CA ILE A 110 -5.39 6.43 -6.23
C ILE A 110 -4.08 5.76 -6.61
N ALA A 111 -3.88 5.50 -7.90
CA ALA A 111 -2.68 4.87 -8.43
C ALA A 111 -1.64 5.94 -8.79
N HIS A 112 -0.36 5.63 -8.49
CA HIS A 112 0.85 6.36 -8.86
C HIS A 112 0.66 7.86 -9.17
N PRO A 113 0.16 8.67 -8.22
CA PRO A 113 -0.46 9.97 -8.49
C PRO A 113 0.45 11.02 -9.14
N PHE A 114 1.76 10.84 -9.01
CA PHE A 114 2.78 11.75 -9.56
C PHE A 114 3.59 11.14 -10.71
N SER A 115 3.16 10.00 -11.27
CA SER A 115 3.72 9.49 -12.53
C SER A 115 3.49 10.50 -13.65
N VAL A 116 4.46 10.63 -14.55
CA VAL A 116 4.40 11.63 -15.62
C VAL A 116 3.21 11.37 -16.53
N GLY A 117 2.30 12.34 -16.62
CA GLY A 117 1.11 12.27 -17.44
C GLY A 117 1.36 12.40 -18.95
N SER A 118 0.29 12.76 -19.67
CA SER A 118 0.31 12.88 -21.14
C SER A 118 1.36 13.89 -21.63
N PRO A 119 2.07 13.62 -22.75
CA PRO A 119 1.94 12.48 -23.64
C PRO A 119 2.82 11.26 -23.27
N MET A 120 3.58 11.31 -22.17
CA MET A 120 4.52 10.23 -21.82
C MET A 120 3.80 8.99 -21.28
N CYS A 121 2.83 9.18 -20.38
CA CYS A 121 1.84 8.17 -20.01
C CYS A 121 0.47 8.82 -19.93
N THR A 122 -0.49 8.32 -20.71
CA THR A 122 -1.82 8.94 -20.78
C THR A 122 -2.56 8.78 -19.44
N GLY A 123 -2.78 9.92 -18.77
CA GLY A 123 -3.51 10.00 -17.51
C GLY A 123 -2.85 9.34 -16.31
N CYS A 124 -1.54 9.03 -16.36
CA CYS A 124 -0.81 8.54 -15.18
C CYS A 124 -0.73 9.59 -14.05
N HIS A 125 -0.74 10.89 -14.37
CA HIS A 125 -0.78 11.92 -13.35
C HIS A 125 -2.20 12.07 -12.80
N TRP A 126 -2.34 12.23 -11.48
CA TRP A 126 -3.61 12.46 -10.83
C TRP A 126 -4.04 13.93 -10.91
N ASP A 127 -5.01 14.21 -11.78
CA ASP A 127 -5.59 15.54 -12.03
C ASP A 127 -7.03 15.70 -11.48
N PHE A 128 -7.62 14.65 -10.90
CA PHE A 128 -8.98 14.72 -10.36
C PHE A 128 -9.06 15.56 -9.07
N ASN A 129 -10.14 16.33 -8.95
CA ASN A 129 -10.44 17.15 -7.79
C ASN A 129 -11.35 16.37 -6.83
N VAL A 130 -10.76 15.72 -5.83
CA VAL A 130 -11.51 14.96 -4.81
C VAL A 130 -12.04 15.93 -3.76
N GLY A 131 -13.37 16.05 -3.66
CA GLY A 131 -14.04 16.82 -2.62
C GLY A 131 -14.40 15.97 -1.39
N ASN A 132 -14.71 14.68 -1.58
CA ASN A 132 -15.05 13.76 -0.50
C ASN A 132 -14.05 12.61 -0.36
N TRP A 133 -12.99 12.89 0.40
CA TRP A 133 -11.92 11.94 0.69
C TRP A 133 -12.35 10.70 1.48
N GLU A 134 -13.51 10.69 2.16
CA GLU A 134 -14.00 9.49 2.86
C GLU A 134 -14.35 8.32 1.92
N ASN A 135 -14.50 8.60 0.62
CA ASN A 135 -14.75 7.58 -0.38
C ASN A 135 -13.47 7.06 -1.06
N VAL A 136 -12.31 7.66 -0.78
CA VAL A 136 -11.00 7.14 -1.16
C VAL A 136 -10.48 6.30 0.00
N SER A 137 -10.13 5.04 -0.25
CA SER A 137 -9.71 4.12 0.81
C SER A 137 -8.19 4.10 1.00
N TYR A 138 -7.43 4.28 -0.07
CA TYR A 138 -5.97 4.19 -0.03
C TYR A 138 -5.29 5.01 -1.14
N ILE A 139 -4.00 5.23 -0.98
CA ILE A 139 -3.13 5.85 -1.99
C ILE A 139 -1.94 4.94 -2.22
N GLU A 140 -1.62 4.69 -3.49
CA GLU A 140 -0.34 4.11 -3.88
C GLU A 140 0.76 5.16 -3.68
N VAL A 141 1.35 5.14 -2.50
CA VAL A 141 2.40 6.07 -2.08
C VAL A 141 3.73 5.71 -2.74
N TRP A 142 4.01 4.42 -2.87
CA TRP A 142 5.15 3.92 -3.63
C TRP A 142 4.68 3.15 -4.85
N SER A 143 5.14 3.58 -6.01
CA SER A 143 4.88 2.91 -7.28
C SER A 143 6.19 2.44 -7.91
N GLU A 144 6.09 1.39 -8.72
CA GLU A 144 7.22 0.79 -9.47
C GLU A 144 8.35 0.21 -8.59
N PRO A 145 9.26 -0.59 -9.17
CA PRO A 145 10.46 -1.03 -8.46
C PRO A 145 11.42 0.11 -8.12
N PHE A 146 12.31 -0.12 -7.16
CA PHE A 146 13.29 0.88 -6.66
C PHE A 146 12.65 2.20 -6.18
N PRO A 147 11.63 2.14 -5.30
CA PRO A 147 10.80 3.30 -4.99
C PRO A 147 11.59 4.48 -4.42
N HIS A 148 12.71 4.23 -3.73
CA HIS A 148 13.58 5.25 -3.12
C HIS A 148 14.38 6.09 -4.12
N SER A 149 14.47 5.63 -5.37
CA SER A 149 15.20 6.30 -6.44
C SER A 149 14.28 7.17 -7.30
N GLU A 150 12.96 7.08 -7.09
CA GLU A 150 11.95 7.71 -7.93
C GLU A 150 11.36 8.95 -7.27
N PHE A 151 11.65 10.13 -7.81
CA PHE A 151 11.20 11.42 -7.26
C PHE A 151 9.65 11.53 -7.16
N LYS A 152 8.91 10.86 -8.05
CA LYS A 152 7.44 10.80 -7.98
C LYS A 152 6.93 10.19 -6.68
N ASN A 153 7.65 9.21 -6.13
CA ASN A 153 7.28 8.53 -4.89
C ASN A 153 7.54 9.44 -3.66
N ASP A 154 8.57 10.29 -3.72
CA ASP A 154 8.77 11.33 -2.69
C ASP A 154 7.62 12.35 -2.69
N LEU A 155 7.13 12.75 -3.88
CA LEU A 155 5.97 13.63 -4.00
C LEU A 155 4.70 12.96 -3.46
N ALA A 156 4.47 11.69 -3.83
CA ALA A 156 3.34 10.91 -3.34
C ALA A 156 3.35 10.76 -1.82
N PHE A 157 4.51 10.51 -1.23
CA PHE A 157 4.68 10.39 0.22
C PHE A 157 4.38 11.71 0.95
N ARG A 158 4.86 12.85 0.43
CA ARG A 158 4.55 14.18 0.98
C ARG A 158 3.08 14.50 0.85
N TRP A 159 2.50 14.29 -0.33
CA TRP A 159 1.09 14.56 -0.58
C TRP A 159 0.17 13.71 0.31
N TRP A 160 0.46 12.42 0.46
CA TRP A 160 -0.25 11.57 1.41
C TRP A 160 -0.13 12.09 2.84
N THR A 161 1.07 12.51 3.27
CA THR A 161 1.30 13.12 4.60
C THR A 161 0.48 14.41 4.78
N ASP A 162 0.41 15.27 3.75
CA ASP A 162 -0.40 16.49 3.79
C ASP A 162 -1.89 16.20 3.89
N LEU A 163 -2.39 15.14 3.23
CA LEU A 163 -3.77 14.69 3.35
C LEU A 163 -4.08 14.14 4.76
N LEU A 164 -3.14 13.42 5.37
CA LEU A 164 -3.27 12.99 6.78
C LEU A 164 -3.32 14.20 7.73
N ASN A 165 -2.48 15.21 7.50
CA ASN A 165 -2.48 16.47 8.27
C ASN A 165 -3.79 17.27 8.11
N GLN A 166 -4.49 17.10 6.99
CA GLN A 166 -5.85 17.64 6.78
C GLN A 166 -6.95 16.81 7.47
N GLY A 167 -6.58 15.73 8.16
CA GLY A 167 -7.50 14.87 8.92
C GLY A 167 -8.14 13.74 8.11
N HIS A 168 -7.72 13.54 6.85
CA HIS A 168 -8.21 12.44 6.03
C HIS A 168 -7.64 11.09 6.50
N ARG A 169 -8.43 10.03 6.36
CA ARG A 169 -8.03 8.67 6.75
C ARG A 169 -7.79 7.83 5.51
N LEU A 170 -6.52 7.64 5.17
CA LEU A 170 -6.11 7.02 3.91
C LEU A 170 -5.01 6.00 4.19
N ALA A 171 -5.24 4.74 3.79
CA ALA A 171 -4.21 3.73 3.90
C ALA A 171 -3.07 4.00 2.91
N ALA A 172 -1.83 3.80 3.34
CA ALA A 172 -0.69 3.71 2.45
C ALA A 172 -0.63 2.33 1.79
N THR A 173 -0.43 2.33 0.47
CA THR A 173 -0.07 1.13 -0.28
C THR A 173 1.13 1.40 -1.17
N SER A 174 1.67 0.31 -1.70
CA SER A 174 2.51 0.31 -2.87
C SER A 174 1.98 -0.67 -3.90
N GLY A 175 2.31 -0.40 -5.16
CA GLY A 175 2.06 -1.32 -6.25
C GLY A 175 3.15 -1.20 -7.30
N ARG A 176 3.49 -2.33 -7.89
CA ARG A 176 4.55 -2.36 -8.89
C ARG A 176 4.11 -1.86 -10.24
N ASP A 177 2.80 -1.77 -10.45
CA ASP A 177 2.22 -1.63 -11.77
C ASP A 177 2.77 -2.74 -12.69
N TRP A 178 2.55 -3.99 -12.27
CA TRP A 178 3.37 -5.12 -12.72
C TRP A 178 2.94 -5.67 -14.08
N HIS A 179 3.63 -5.23 -15.13
CA HIS A 179 3.31 -5.55 -16.53
C HIS A 179 4.01 -6.79 -17.12
N GLY A 180 4.86 -7.50 -16.39
CA GLY A 180 5.55 -8.66 -16.96
C GLY A 180 6.82 -9.09 -16.24
N PRO A 181 7.49 -10.14 -16.74
CA PRO A 181 8.73 -10.64 -16.16
C PRO A 181 9.79 -9.55 -16.06
N ASP A 182 10.51 -9.52 -14.94
CA ASP A 182 11.60 -8.59 -14.74
C ASP A 182 12.79 -8.96 -15.62
N LYS A 183 13.34 -7.98 -16.34
CA LYS A 183 14.51 -8.18 -17.23
C LYS A 183 15.83 -8.31 -16.47
N ARG A 184 15.82 -7.90 -15.20
CA ARG A 184 16.94 -7.89 -14.26
C ARG A 184 16.39 -8.03 -12.85
N ASP A 185 17.27 -8.24 -11.88
CA ASP A 185 16.88 -8.13 -10.49
C ASP A 185 16.36 -6.72 -10.18
N VAL A 186 15.19 -6.65 -9.56
CA VAL A 186 14.55 -5.40 -9.17
C VAL A 186 14.20 -5.41 -7.68
N LEU A 187 14.41 -4.27 -7.01
CA LEU A 187 13.94 -4.11 -5.64
C LEU A 187 12.43 -3.89 -5.69
N THR A 188 11.67 -4.86 -5.20
CA THR A 188 10.21 -4.79 -5.16
C THR A 188 9.72 -4.39 -3.78
N THR A 189 8.52 -3.81 -3.74
CA THR A 189 7.80 -3.50 -2.51
C THR A 189 6.76 -4.57 -2.20
N ALA A 190 6.20 -4.52 -0.99
CA ALA A 190 4.92 -5.11 -0.67
C ALA A 190 4.09 -4.14 0.13
N THR A 191 2.79 -4.19 -0.11
CA THR A 191 1.77 -3.70 0.83
C THR A 191 1.44 -4.83 1.79
N TYR A 192 1.73 -4.68 3.07
CA TYR A 192 1.21 -5.61 4.06
C TYR A 192 -0.14 -5.14 4.56
N LEU A 193 -1.13 -6.05 4.54
CA LEU A 193 -2.48 -5.80 5.03
C LEU A 193 -2.74 -6.60 6.29
N GLY A 194 -3.26 -5.94 7.33
CA GLY A 194 -3.66 -6.55 8.59
C GLY A 194 -5.04 -7.19 8.47
N LEU A 195 -5.08 -8.51 8.31
CA LEU A 195 -6.30 -9.27 8.07
C LEU A 195 -6.77 -9.98 9.35
N GLU A 196 -8.08 -9.98 9.57
CA GLU A 196 -8.69 -10.77 10.65
C GLU A 196 -8.47 -12.27 10.41
N GLU A 197 -7.93 -12.94 11.44
CA GLU A 197 -7.58 -14.37 11.41
C GLU A 197 -6.60 -14.76 10.28
N GLY A 198 -5.95 -13.77 9.66
CA GLY A 198 -5.06 -13.97 8.52
C GLY A 198 -5.76 -14.48 7.24
N GLN A 199 -7.09 -14.42 7.18
CA GLN A 199 -7.85 -14.90 6.03
C GLN A 199 -7.74 -13.93 4.85
N ILE A 200 -7.38 -14.45 3.67
CA ILE A 200 -7.27 -13.65 2.45
C ILE A 200 -8.55 -13.84 1.62
N THR A 201 -9.41 -12.83 1.66
CA THR A 201 -10.65 -12.73 0.88
C THR A 201 -10.83 -11.30 0.39
N SER A 202 -11.70 -11.08 -0.59
CA SER A 202 -12.04 -9.72 -1.02
C SER A 202 -12.55 -8.85 0.13
N GLU A 203 -13.34 -9.41 1.06
CA GLU A 203 -13.89 -8.62 2.17
C GLU A 203 -12.80 -8.24 3.18
N THR A 204 -11.99 -9.20 3.62
CA THR A 204 -10.90 -8.92 4.59
C THR A 204 -9.86 -7.94 4.03
N VAL A 205 -9.56 -8.01 2.73
CA VAL A 205 -8.67 -7.06 2.05
C VAL A 205 -9.30 -5.66 1.96
N LYS A 206 -10.57 -5.57 1.53
CA LYS A 206 -11.30 -4.29 1.49
C LYS A 206 -11.38 -3.65 2.87
N ASP A 207 -11.65 -4.43 3.91
CA ASP A 207 -11.76 -3.92 5.27
C ASP A 207 -10.41 -3.47 5.83
N ALA A 208 -9.31 -4.15 5.47
CA ALA A 208 -7.98 -3.71 5.86
C ALA A 208 -7.59 -2.38 5.19
N LEU A 209 -7.90 -2.23 3.90
CA LEU A 209 -7.67 -0.99 3.14
C LEU A 209 -8.53 0.16 3.67
N ARG A 210 -9.85 -0.02 3.80
CA ARG A 210 -10.75 1.01 4.39
C ARG A 210 -10.35 1.37 5.82
N GLY A 211 -9.93 0.37 6.58
CA GLY A 211 -9.54 0.53 7.97
C GLY A 211 -8.17 1.19 8.16
N GLY A 212 -7.32 1.29 7.13
CA GLY A 212 -5.95 1.78 7.30
C GLY A 212 -5.01 0.76 7.95
N ARG A 213 -5.37 -0.53 7.99
CA ARG A 213 -4.55 -1.61 8.56
C ARG A 213 -3.48 -2.03 7.58
N SER A 214 -2.54 -1.15 7.27
CA SER A 214 -1.47 -1.43 6.32
C SER A 214 -0.12 -0.84 6.69
N PHE A 215 0.92 -1.41 6.10
CA PHE A 215 2.24 -0.77 5.97
C PHE A 215 2.86 -1.15 4.64
N VAL A 216 3.81 -0.33 4.18
CA VAL A 216 4.55 -0.50 2.93
C VAL A 216 6.01 -0.77 3.25
N THR A 217 6.65 -1.71 2.55
CA THR A 217 8.08 -2.02 2.74
C THR A 217 8.72 -2.52 1.46
N CYS A 218 10.00 -2.18 1.25
CA CYS A 218 10.88 -2.80 0.26
C CYS A 218 11.83 -3.85 0.89
N GLY A 219 11.76 -4.05 2.21
CA GLY A 219 12.72 -4.86 2.95
C GLY A 219 12.08 -5.51 4.17
N PRO A 220 12.38 -5.03 5.39
CA PRO A 220 11.92 -5.66 6.63
C PRO A 220 10.40 -5.58 6.79
N LEU A 221 9.82 -6.57 7.47
CA LEU A 221 8.48 -6.47 8.02
C LEU A 221 8.49 -5.46 9.17
N LEU A 222 7.54 -4.52 9.17
CA LEU A 222 7.39 -3.51 10.22
C LEU A 222 6.31 -3.95 11.20
N ASN A 223 6.69 -4.09 12.47
CA ASN A 223 5.76 -4.15 13.59
C ASN A 223 5.66 -2.77 14.22
N PHE A 224 4.44 -2.29 14.40
CA PHE A 224 4.16 -0.97 14.98
C PHE A 224 2.87 -1.03 15.79
N LEU A 225 2.95 -0.70 17.07
CA LEU A 225 1.83 -0.66 17.99
C LEU A 225 1.96 0.56 18.92
N VAL A 226 0.84 1.24 19.16
CA VAL A 226 0.66 2.20 20.23
C VAL A 226 0.08 1.45 21.43
N THR A 227 0.63 1.63 22.63
CA THR A 227 0.22 0.87 23.81
C THR A 227 -0.10 1.76 25.01
N GLU A 228 -1.13 1.38 25.75
CA GLU A 228 -1.59 2.01 26.99
C GLU A 228 -2.03 0.91 27.97
N GLY A 229 -1.23 0.67 29.01
CA GLY A 229 -1.45 -0.45 29.91
C GLY A 229 -1.43 -1.79 29.16
N ASP A 230 -2.52 -2.56 29.26
CA ASP A 230 -2.69 -3.84 28.56
C ASP A 230 -3.30 -3.71 27.16
N SER A 231 -3.66 -2.48 26.74
CA SER A 231 -4.27 -2.22 25.43
C SER A 231 -3.19 -1.94 24.38
N SER A 232 -3.38 -2.46 23.17
CA SER A 232 -2.54 -2.15 22.01
C SER A 232 -3.37 -1.78 20.79
N TYR A 233 -2.86 -0.83 20.01
CA TYR A 233 -3.52 -0.24 18.86
C TYR A 233 -2.55 -0.22 17.68
N GLY A 234 -2.95 -0.80 16.55
CA GLY A 234 -2.17 -0.84 15.32
C GLY A 234 -2.60 0.20 14.29
N PRO A 235 -1.90 0.24 13.13
CA PRO A 235 -2.28 1.04 11.97
C PRO A 235 -3.78 1.00 11.70
N GLY A 236 -4.39 2.17 11.51
CA GLY A 236 -5.81 2.30 11.23
C GLY A 236 -6.71 2.46 12.45
N GLU A 237 -6.22 2.18 13.66
CA GLU A 237 -7.00 2.35 14.88
C GLU A 237 -6.96 3.80 15.39
N THR A 238 -7.68 4.07 16.47
CA THR A 238 -7.80 5.42 17.05
C THR A 238 -7.59 5.37 18.55
N VAL A 239 -6.80 6.31 19.04
CA VAL A 239 -6.54 6.55 20.47
C VAL A 239 -6.87 8.00 20.81
N SER A 240 -7.08 8.29 22.09
CA SER A 240 -7.25 9.68 22.54
C SER A 240 -5.90 10.39 22.71
N PRO A 241 -5.85 11.74 22.73
CA PRO A 241 -4.63 12.45 23.10
C PRO A 241 -4.14 12.04 24.49
N GLY A 242 -2.84 11.79 24.64
CA GLY A 242 -2.28 11.25 25.87
C GLY A 242 -0.83 10.80 25.76
N GLU A 243 -0.33 10.22 26.85
CA GLU A 243 1.01 9.62 26.92
C GLU A 243 0.93 8.13 26.60
N TYR A 244 1.66 7.71 25.57
CA TYR A 244 1.65 6.32 25.10
C TYR A 244 3.05 5.74 25.08
N THR A 245 3.14 4.41 25.19
CA THR A 245 4.36 3.68 24.81
C THR A 245 4.20 3.18 23.38
N ILE A 246 5.14 3.55 22.52
CA ILE A 246 5.17 3.13 21.13
C ILE A 246 6.15 1.98 21.00
N PHE A 247 5.64 0.81 20.62
CA PHE A 247 6.46 -0.32 20.22
C PHE A 247 6.67 -0.28 18.71
N ALA A 248 7.92 -0.32 18.26
CA ALA A 248 8.22 -0.53 16.85
C ALA A 248 9.44 -1.42 16.66
N ALA A 249 9.33 -2.35 15.70
CA ALA A 249 10.39 -3.30 15.37
C ALA A 249 10.41 -3.66 13.89
N ALA A 250 11.62 -3.84 13.35
CA ALA A 250 11.87 -4.37 12.03
C ALA A 250 12.22 -5.86 12.11
N ASP A 251 11.60 -6.68 11.28
CA ASP A 251 11.90 -8.10 11.11
C ASP A 251 12.43 -8.37 9.69
N GLU A 252 13.72 -8.65 9.61
CA GLU A 252 14.45 -8.94 8.36
C GLU A 252 14.32 -10.40 7.90
N SER A 253 13.48 -11.22 8.54
CA SER A 253 13.27 -12.62 8.13
C SER A 253 12.29 -12.74 6.95
N ARG A 254 11.31 -11.84 6.85
CA ARG A 254 10.20 -11.97 5.91
C ARG A 254 10.58 -11.51 4.51
N ARG A 255 10.25 -12.35 3.51
CA ARG A 255 10.58 -12.15 2.08
C ARG A 255 12.08 -11.87 1.83
N ARG A 256 12.97 -12.29 2.73
CA ARG A 256 14.40 -11.95 2.70
C ARG A 256 15.08 -12.26 1.37
N SER A 257 14.79 -13.41 0.76
CA SER A 257 15.35 -13.81 -0.54
C SER A 257 14.99 -12.88 -1.72
N VAL A 258 13.95 -12.06 -1.56
CA VAL A 258 13.52 -11.07 -2.55
C VAL A 258 14.42 -9.84 -2.51
N TRP A 259 14.84 -9.41 -1.32
CA TRP A 259 15.46 -8.10 -1.12
C TRP A 259 16.90 -8.13 -0.59
N GLU A 260 17.39 -9.24 -0.02
CA GLU A 260 18.71 -9.30 0.63
C GLU A 260 19.89 -9.02 -0.31
N ARG A 261 19.73 -9.34 -1.60
CA ARG A 261 20.73 -9.07 -2.65
C ARG A 261 21.00 -7.58 -2.84
N PHE A 262 20.10 -6.72 -2.38
CA PHE A 262 20.25 -5.27 -2.40
C PHE A 262 20.95 -4.72 -1.15
N ASN A 263 21.52 -5.58 -0.30
CA ASN A 263 22.24 -5.19 0.92
C ASN A 263 21.41 -4.26 1.83
N ILE A 264 20.09 -4.51 1.91
CA ILE A 264 19.22 -3.76 2.81
C ILE A 264 19.64 -4.05 4.25
N LYS A 265 19.85 -2.98 5.02
CA LYS A 265 20.14 -3.07 6.45
C LYS A 265 19.35 -2.02 7.19
N THR A 266 18.52 -2.46 8.10
CA THR A 266 17.77 -1.54 8.96
C THR A 266 18.71 -0.86 9.96
N ARG A 267 18.56 0.46 10.13
CA ARG A 267 19.39 1.29 11.03
C ARG A 267 18.60 1.99 12.12
N GLU A 268 17.38 2.40 11.79
CA GLU A 268 16.58 3.18 12.71
C GLU A 268 15.09 3.08 12.37
N ILE A 269 14.24 3.19 13.38
CA ILE A 269 12.81 3.40 13.23
C ILE A 269 12.46 4.75 13.83
N ALA A 270 12.01 5.68 12.99
CA ALA A 270 11.46 6.95 13.42
C ALA A 270 9.98 6.79 13.75
N VAL A 271 9.58 7.26 14.93
CA VAL A 271 8.17 7.48 15.28
C VAL A 271 7.83 8.90 14.87
N VAL A 272 6.94 9.05 13.91
CA VAL A 272 6.55 10.34 13.32
C VAL A 272 5.14 10.69 13.75
N HIS A 273 4.99 11.84 14.39
CA HIS A 273 3.73 12.39 14.88
C HIS A 273 3.44 13.69 14.13
N ASN A 274 2.31 13.77 13.42
CA ASN A 274 1.89 14.95 12.64
C ASN A 274 2.98 15.52 11.70
N GLY A 275 3.76 14.63 11.09
CA GLY A 275 4.84 14.99 10.14
C GLY A 275 6.19 15.31 10.78
N GLU A 276 6.28 15.35 12.12
CA GLU A 276 7.53 15.59 12.84
C GLU A 276 8.03 14.32 13.52
N THR A 277 9.35 14.11 13.55
CA THR A 277 9.92 12.97 14.28
C THR A 277 9.81 13.20 15.79
N ALA A 278 8.94 12.44 16.46
CA ALA A 278 8.75 12.49 17.89
C ALA A 278 9.79 11.66 18.65
N ALA A 279 10.20 10.52 18.08
CA ALA A 279 11.21 9.65 18.67
C ALA A 279 11.95 8.84 17.61
N ARG A 280 13.12 8.30 17.98
CA ARG A 280 13.92 7.39 17.15
C ARG A 280 14.33 6.17 17.97
N ILE A 281 14.24 5.01 17.35
CA ILE A 281 14.63 3.71 17.92
C ILE A 281 15.77 3.17 17.05
N THR A 282 16.98 3.15 17.58
CA THR A 282 18.13 2.56 16.89
C THR A 282 17.96 1.05 16.77
N CYS A 283 18.20 0.50 15.58
CA CYS A 283 18.23 -0.93 15.33
C CYS A 283 19.40 -1.26 14.39
N ASP A 284 19.97 -2.45 14.50
CA ASP A 284 20.99 -2.93 13.56
C ASP A 284 20.55 -4.31 13.08
N GLY A 285 19.87 -4.33 11.93
CA GLY A 285 19.17 -5.51 11.42
C GLY A 285 17.80 -5.72 12.08
N SER A 286 17.40 -6.99 12.27
CA SER A 286 16.19 -7.33 13.04
C SER A 286 16.27 -6.79 14.47
N GLY A 287 15.33 -5.95 14.85
CA GLY A 287 15.34 -5.31 16.16
C GLY A 287 14.30 -4.21 16.26
N GLY A 288 14.16 -3.68 17.47
CA GLY A 288 13.16 -2.68 17.78
C GLY A 288 13.18 -2.37 19.25
N GLY A 289 12.19 -1.62 19.69
CA GLY A 289 12.05 -1.26 21.08
C GLY A 289 10.80 -0.46 21.35
N ASP A 290 10.74 0.01 22.58
CA ASP A 290 9.67 0.82 23.11
C ASP A 290 10.17 2.24 23.35
N VAL A 291 9.33 3.23 23.05
CA VAL A 291 9.60 4.63 23.36
C VAL A 291 8.34 5.34 23.83
N ALA A 292 8.46 6.11 24.91
CA ALA A 292 7.36 6.93 25.40
C ALA A 292 7.18 8.16 24.50
N VAL A 293 5.95 8.43 24.08
CA VAL A 293 5.61 9.56 23.21
C VAL A 293 4.29 10.19 23.68
N ALA A 294 4.31 11.51 23.82
CA ALA A 294 3.13 12.32 24.03
C ALA A 294 2.43 12.56 22.69
N LEU A 295 1.19 12.13 22.56
CA LEU A 295 0.39 12.26 21.34
C LEU A 295 -0.68 13.36 21.50
N SER A 296 -0.64 14.33 20.60
CA SER A 296 -1.70 15.33 20.41
C SER A 296 -2.66 14.92 19.27
N GLU A 297 -3.79 15.61 19.12
CA GLU A 297 -4.74 15.37 18.03
C GLU A 297 -4.04 15.31 16.65
N GLY A 298 -4.42 14.34 15.82
CA GLY A 298 -3.83 14.09 14.51
C GLY A 298 -3.52 12.61 14.29
N TRP A 299 -2.25 12.27 14.08
CA TRP A 299 -1.83 10.91 13.74
C TRP A 299 -0.37 10.62 14.09
N VAL A 300 -0.07 9.34 14.33
CA VAL A 300 1.29 8.82 14.54
C VAL A 300 1.55 7.60 13.64
N ARG A 301 2.75 7.49 13.07
CA ARG A 301 3.19 6.34 12.27
C ARG A 301 4.65 5.98 12.52
N ALA A 302 5.06 4.79 12.10
CA ALA A 302 6.46 4.38 12.10
C ALA A 302 7.06 4.44 10.69
N GLU A 303 8.31 4.89 10.61
CA GLU A 303 9.11 4.99 9.39
C GLU A 303 10.47 4.32 9.62
N VAL A 304 10.80 3.33 8.80
CA VAL A 304 12.03 2.54 8.93
C VAL A 304 13.07 3.11 7.98
N TYR A 305 14.22 3.50 8.52
CA TYR A 305 15.36 4.01 7.76
C TYR A 305 16.53 3.05 7.81
N GLY A 306 17.26 2.97 6.70
CA GLY A 306 18.42 2.11 6.63
C GLY A 306 19.29 2.31 5.40
N ASP A 307 20.14 1.33 5.17
CA ASP A 307 21.04 1.28 4.02
C ASP A 307 20.40 0.46 2.89
N TYR A 308 20.69 0.84 1.65
CA TYR A 308 20.34 0.13 0.43
C TYR A 308 21.52 0.23 -0.54
N LEU A 309 22.07 -0.91 -0.97
CA LEU A 309 23.31 -0.98 -1.74
C LEU A 309 24.44 -0.17 -1.05
N GLU A 310 24.86 0.94 -1.67
CA GLU A 310 25.85 1.89 -1.16
C GLU A 310 25.22 3.15 -0.56
N GLU A 311 23.91 3.33 -0.75
CA GLU A 311 23.16 4.48 -0.26
C GLU A 311 22.76 4.28 1.20
N LYS A 312 22.86 5.34 1.99
CA LYS A 312 22.52 5.36 3.42
C LYS A 312 21.29 6.22 3.66
N ASN A 313 20.64 5.99 4.80
CA ASN A 313 19.51 6.78 5.28
C ASN A 313 18.35 6.85 4.27
N LYS A 314 17.99 5.70 3.70
CA LYS A 314 16.83 5.55 2.83
C LYS A 314 15.63 5.08 3.64
N LEU A 315 14.45 5.61 3.32
CA LEU A 315 13.18 5.12 3.87
C LEU A 315 12.92 3.75 3.26
N LEU A 316 12.95 2.69 4.06
CA LEU A 316 12.78 1.30 3.65
C LEU A 316 11.35 0.78 3.85
N ALA A 317 10.65 1.30 4.87
CA ALA A 317 9.27 0.95 5.17
C ALA A 317 8.57 2.09 5.90
N PHE A 318 7.24 2.13 5.84
CA PHE A 318 6.42 3.05 6.62
C PHE A 318 5.02 2.47 6.84
N SER A 319 4.44 2.74 8.00
CA SER A 319 3.09 2.29 8.32
C SER A 319 2.03 3.32 7.90
N SER A 320 0.81 2.86 7.63
CA SER A 320 -0.37 3.70 7.83
C SER A 320 -0.42 4.14 9.30
N PRO A 321 -1.07 5.29 9.59
CA PRO A 321 -1.04 5.85 10.94
C PRO A 321 -2.00 5.15 11.90
N VAL A 322 -1.71 5.24 13.20
CA VAL A 322 -2.73 5.27 14.26
C VAL A 322 -3.22 6.72 14.38
N TYR A 323 -4.53 6.92 14.45
CA TYR A 323 -5.12 8.25 14.54
C TYR A 323 -5.30 8.66 16.00
N VAL A 324 -5.15 9.95 16.30
CA VAL A 324 -5.27 10.50 17.66
C VAL A 324 -6.43 11.49 17.67
N ARG A 325 -7.52 11.15 18.36
CA ARG A 325 -8.78 11.90 18.39
C ARG A 325 -9.50 11.79 19.73
#